data_AF-A0A7C1AAZ1-F1
#
_entry.id   AF-A0A7C1AAZ1-F1
#
_cell.length_a   1.000
_cell.length_b   1.000
_cell.length_c   1.000
_cell.angle_alpha   90.00
_cell.angle_beta   90.00
_cell.angle_gamma   90.00
#
_symmetry.space_group_name_H-M   'P 1'
#
loop_
_entity.id
_entity.type
_entity.pdbx_description
1 polymer ?
#
loop_
_entity_poly.entity_id
_entity_poly.type
_entity_poly.pdbx_seq_one_letter_code
_entity_poly.pdbx_strand_id
1 'polypeptide(L)'
;ARHTGGGTPIGLLAGGLAISNDTAHDLIGRISHEVQTFHGDNPLRPGLPKADLASRLGVSVTTLDALIALSPAVRDDGPVIAAITFSPAFGPAEDAARTAVIATLESAGLTVPRVQDLEIDRELLHALLRGGDLIQVSEDLVFLPAQIDTIRTGLTDLPNPFTVAEFRDRFEISRKYAVPLLEWLDAAAVTKRSGNVRTY
;
A
#
# COMPACT_ATOMS: atom_id res chain seq x y z
N ALA A 1 61.19 -15.27 20.88
CA ALA A 1 60.10 -14.43 21.43
C ALA A 1 59.18 -14.02 20.30
N ARG A 2 57.88 -14.30 20.45
CA ARG A 2 56.81 -14.01 19.49
C ARG A 2 56.59 -12.50 19.39
N HIS A 3 56.16 -12.01 18.23
CA HIS A 3 54.98 -11.13 18.14
C HIS A 3 54.49 -11.08 16.68
N THR A 4 53.52 -11.94 16.38
CA THR A 4 52.61 -11.81 15.25
C THR A 4 51.52 -10.82 15.65
N GLY A 5 51.52 -9.63 15.05
CA GLY A 5 50.45 -8.64 15.20
C GLY A 5 49.19 -9.11 14.47
N GLY A 6 48.42 -9.98 15.11
CA GLY A 6 47.06 -10.30 14.71
C GLY A 6 46.15 -9.17 15.17
N GLY A 7 45.93 -8.17 14.32
CA GLY A 7 44.82 -7.24 14.49
C GLY A 7 43.53 -8.02 14.23
N THR A 8 42.73 -8.27 15.27
CA THR A 8 41.38 -8.81 15.10
C THR A 8 40.59 -7.80 14.27
N PRO A 9 40.10 -8.13 13.06
CA PRO A 9 39.09 -7.29 12.46
C PRO A 9 37.87 -7.41 13.37
N ILE A 10 37.53 -6.31 14.04
CA ILE A 10 36.23 -6.17 14.70
C ILE A 10 35.22 -6.01 13.57
N GLY A 11 34.91 -7.13 12.93
CA GLY A 11 33.94 -7.21 11.84
C GLY A 11 32.54 -7.27 12.41
N LEU A 12 31.62 -6.53 11.81
CA LEU A 12 30.21 -6.65 12.09
C LEU A 12 29.69 -7.95 11.46
N LEU A 13 28.96 -8.75 12.24
CA LEU A 13 28.24 -9.92 11.72
C LEU A 13 26.92 -9.46 11.10
N ALA A 14 26.88 -9.34 9.78
CA ALA A 14 25.68 -9.04 9.02
C ALA A 14 25.22 -10.29 8.24
N GLY A 15 24.21 -10.99 8.77
CA GLY A 15 23.69 -12.20 8.12
C GLY A 15 24.68 -13.37 8.04
N GLY A 16 25.62 -13.46 8.99
CA GLY A 16 26.66 -14.51 9.01
C GLY A 16 27.94 -14.16 8.26
N LEU A 17 28.02 -13.00 7.61
CA LEU A 17 29.24 -12.49 6.97
C LEU A 17 29.94 -11.49 7.91
N ALA A 18 31.26 -11.64 8.10
CA ALA A 18 32.07 -10.63 8.78
C ALA A 18 32.42 -9.51 7.78
N ILE A 19 31.85 -8.33 7.98
CA ILE A 19 32.12 -7.13 7.19
C ILE A 19 32.95 -6.17 8.03
N SER A 20 33.97 -5.52 7.45
CA SER A 20 34.73 -4.48 8.17
C SER A 20 33.83 -3.29 8.50
N ASN A 21 34.15 -2.55 9.57
CA ASN A 21 33.40 -1.34 9.92
C ASN A 21 33.39 -0.30 8.80
N ASP A 22 34.50 -0.14 8.07
CA ASP A 22 34.59 0.80 6.94
C ASP A 22 33.65 0.38 5.81
N THR A 23 33.64 -0.90 5.43
CA THR A 23 32.75 -1.41 4.39
C THR A 23 31.28 -1.32 4.81
N ALA A 24 30.98 -1.56 6.09
CA ALA A 24 29.62 -1.39 6.62
C ALA A 24 29.17 0.08 6.55
N HIS A 25 30.05 1.01 6.92
CA HIS A 25 29.77 2.45 6.85
C HIS A 25 29.50 2.91 5.41
N ASP A 26 30.34 2.49 4.46
CA ASP A 26 30.18 2.81 3.03
C ASP A 26 28.86 2.27 2.48
N LEU A 27 28.51 1.01 2.81
CA LEU A 27 27.25 0.41 2.38
C LEU A 27 26.03 1.12 2.98
N ILE A 28 26.07 1.53 4.25
CA ILE A 28 25.01 2.32 4.88
C ILE A 28 24.84 3.69 4.19
N GLY A 29 25.94 4.33 3.82
CA GLY A 29 25.93 5.55 3.01
C GLY A 29 25.26 5.34 1.65
N ARG A 30 25.61 4.26 0.96
CA ARG A 30 25.01 3.89 -0.34
C ARG A 30 23.52 3.54 -0.22
N ILE A 31 23.11 2.82 0.82
CA ILE A 31 21.69 2.54 1.12
C ILE A 31 20.92 3.86 1.20
N SER A 32 21.42 4.81 1.99
CA SER A 32 20.77 6.11 2.19
C SER A 32 20.67 6.90 0.88
N HIS A 33 21.71 6.88 0.06
CA HIS A 33 21.72 7.53 -1.25
C HIS A 33 20.70 6.91 -2.23
N GLU A 34 20.69 5.58 -2.38
CA GLU A 34 19.75 4.88 -3.27
C GLU A 34 18.30 5.12 -2.88
N VAL A 35 18.02 5.12 -1.56
CA VAL A 35 16.69 5.39 -1.03
C VAL A 35 16.25 6.83 -1.32
N GLN A 36 17.14 7.81 -1.16
CA GLN A 36 16.84 9.21 -1.49
C GLN A 36 16.58 9.41 -2.99
N THR A 37 17.42 8.84 -3.86
CA THR A 37 17.23 8.88 -5.32
C THR A 37 15.90 8.26 -5.70
N PHE A 38 15.59 7.08 -5.13
CA PHE A 38 14.32 6.40 -5.42
C PHE A 38 13.09 7.25 -5.09
N HIS A 39 13.09 7.96 -3.96
CA HIS A 39 11.98 8.85 -3.61
C HIS A 39 11.82 10.03 -4.56
N GLY A 40 12.94 10.61 -5.02
CA GLY A 40 12.91 11.69 -6.01
C GLY A 40 12.26 11.24 -7.32
N ASP A 41 12.54 10.01 -7.75
CA ASP A 41 11.99 9.43 -8.97
C ASP A 41 10.57 8.87 -8.79
N ASN A 42 10.18 8.53 -7.56
CA ASN A 42 8.92 7.83 -7.26
C ASN A 42 8.22 8.42 -6.01
N PRO A 43 7.75 9.68 -6.06
CA PRO A 43 7.23 10.39 -4.89
C PRO A 43 5.98 9.77 -4.26
N LEU A 44 5.24 8.93 -5.00
CA LEU A 44 4.05 8.22 -4.52
C LEU A 44 4.34 6.84 -3.90
N ARG A 45 5.53 6.27 -4.16
CA ARG A 45 5.89 4.94 -3.66
C ARG A 45 6.34 5.03 -2.21
N PRO A 46 5.97 4.06 -1.35
CA PRO A 46 6.24 4.14 0.09
C PRO A 46 7.74 4.02 0.44
N GLY A 47 8.51 3.38 -0.42
CA GLY A 47 9.92 3.10 -0.24
C GLY A 47 10.46 2.21 -1.35
N LEU A 48 11.79 2.05 -1.37
CA LEU A 48 12.52 1.22 -2.32
C LEU A 48 12.37 -0.26 -1.95
N PRO A 49 12.02 -1.17 -2.88
CA PRO A 49 11.96 -2.60 -2.58
C PRO A 49 13.31 -3.14 -2.12
N LYS A 50 13.31 -3.93 -1.03
CA LYS A 50 14.56 -4.50 -0.47
C LYS A 50 15.27 -5.41 -1.45
N ALA A 51 14.52 -6.20 -2.22
CA ALA A 51 15.09 -7.09 -3.24
C ALA A 51 15.86 -6.29 -4.30
N ASP A 52 15.29 -5.18 -4.77
CA ASP A 52 15.92 -4.29 -5.75
C ASP A 52 17.18 -3.66 -5.17
N LEU A 53 17.11 -3.14 -3.93
CA LEU A 53 18.27 -2.54 -3.26
C LEU A 53 19.39 -3.57 -3.02
N ALA A 54 19.04 -4.77 -2.55
CA ALA A 54 20.00 -5.86 -2.33
C ALA A 54 20.71 -6.23 -3.64
N SER A 55 19.95 -6.33 -4.74
CA SER A 55 20.49 -6.58 -6.08
C SER A 55 21.43 -5.46 -6.55
N ARG A 56 21.08 -4.18 -6.35
CA ARG A 56 21.91 -3.02 -6.71
C ARG A 56 23.21 -2.95 -5.92
N LEU A 57 23.15 -3.33 -4.64
CA LEU A 57 24.31 -3.32 -3.74
C LEU A 57 25.17 -4.59 -3.87
N GLY A 58 24.67 -5.63 -4.55
CA GLY A 58 25.37 -6.90 -4.70
C GLY A 58 25.45 -7.70 -3.39
N VAL A 59 24.45 -7.57 -2.53
CA VAL A 59 24.40 -8.22 -1.20
C VAL A 59 23.16 -9.09 -1.07
N SER A 60 23.18 -10.02 -0.12
CA SER A 60 21.96 -10.77 0.23
C SER A 60 20.96 -9.88 0.96
N VAL A 61 19.67 -10.21 0.91
CA VAL A 61 18.63 -9.51 1.68
C VAL A 61 18.92 -9.59 3.19
N THR A 62 19.42 -10.72 3.68
CA THR A 62 19.80 -10.88 5.10
C THR A 62 20.95 -9.96 5.50
N THR A 63 21.93 -9.78 4.62
CA THR A 63 23.02 -8.81 4.83
C THR A 63 22.49 -7.38 4.79
N LEU A 64 21.58 -7.08 3.86
CA LEU A 64 20.91 -5.78 3.78
C LEU A 64 20.14 -5.48 5.08
N ASP A 65 19.34 -6.41 5.59
CA ASP A 65 18.58 -6.23 6.83
C ASP A 65 19.48 -5.87 8.03
N ALA A 66 20.63 -6.53 8.14
CA ALA A 66 21.60 -6.22 9.19
C ALA A 66 22.25 -4.83 9.03
N LEU A 67 22.47 -4.37 7.79
CA LEU A 67 22.97 -3.01 7.52
C LEU A 67 21.90 -1.96 7.78
N ILE A 68 20.64 -2.25 7.44
CA ILE A 68 19.48 -1.37 7.71
C ILE A 68 19.34 -1.16 9.22
N ALA A 69 19.45 -2.22 10.02
CA ALA A 69 19.34 -2.15 11.48
C ALA A 69 20.40 -1.24 12.14
N LEU A 70 21.48 -0.93 11.42
CA LEU A 70 22.56 -0.04 11.89
C LEU A 70 22.47 1.38 11.33
N SER A 71 21.60 1.60 10.34
CA SER A 71 21.44 2.91 9.72
C SER A 71 20.43 3.75 10.50
N PRO A 72 20.81 4.94 11.00
CA PRO A 72 19.88 5.87 11.64
C PRO A 72 19.07 6.70 10.63
N ALA A 73 19.33 6.58 9.33
CA ALA A 73 18.74 7.44 8.30
C ALA A 73 17.52 6.81 7.60
N VAL A 74 17.35 5.50 7.72
CA VAL A 74 16.34 4.72 7.02
C VAL A 74 15.51 3.89 8.00
N ARG A 75 14.27 3.60 7.61
CA ARG A 75 13.36 2.70 8.31
C ARG A 75 13.05 1.49 7.45
N ASP A 76 12.84 0.38 8.13
CA ASP A 76 12.39 -0.87 7.55
C ASP A 76 10.86 -0.96 7.63
N ASP A 77 10.20 -0.91 6.48
CA ASP A 77 8.74 -1.01 6.38
C ASP A 77 8.33 -2.40 5.84
N GLY A 78 9.13 -3.44 6.10
CA GLY A 78 8.88 -4.83 5.70
C GLY A 78 9.49 -5.16 4.33
N PRO A 79 8.71 -5.25 3.24
CA PRO A 79 9.25 -5.52 1.90
C PRO A 79 10.00 -4.33 1.27
N VAL A 80 9.84 -3.13 1.85
CA VAL A 80 10.46 -1.89 1.35
C VAL A 80 11.26 -1.19 2.44
N ILE A 81 12.16 -0.31 2.02
CA ILE A 81 12.95 0.58 2.86
C ILE A 81 12.70 2.03 2.45
N ALA A 82 12.56 2.90 3.43
CA ALA A 82 12.36 4.33 3.21
C ALA A 82 13.28 5.14 4.11
N ALA A 83 13.47 6.42 3.79
CA ALA A 83 14.18 7.36 4.65
C ALA A 83 13.24 7.70 5.81
N ILE A 84 13.75 7.83 7.03
CA ILE A 84 12.90 8.05 8.22
C ILE A 84 11.98 9.26 8.03
N THR A 85 12.45 10.30 7.37
CA THR A 85 11.73 11.56 7.12
C THR A 85 10.86 11.55 5.87
N PHE A 86 10.91 10.51 5.04
CA PHE A 86 10.14 10.46 3.80
C PHE A 86 8.71 10.05 4.07
N SER A 87 7.79 10.89 3.59
CA SER A 87 6.38 10.56 3.40
C SER A 87 6.07 10.74 1.92
N PRO A 88 5.35 9.79 1.28
CA PRO A 88 4.81 10.00 -0.05
C PRO A 88 4.01 11.30 -0.10
N ALA A 89 4.15 12.05 -1.18
CA ALA A 89 3.48 13.32 -1.37
C ALA A 89 2.96 13.41 -2.81
N PHE A 90 1.77 13.98 -2.96
CA PHE A 90 1.20 14.31 -4.27
C PHE A 90 1.86 15.60 -4.78
N GLY A 91 2.27 15.59 -6.04
CA GLY A 91 2.63 16.81 -6.76
C GLY A 91 1.39 17.47 -7.37
N PRO A 92 1.55 18.63 -8.03
CA PRO A 92 0.43 19.35 -8.62
C PRO A 92 -0.36 18.56 -9.67
N ALA A 93 0.31 17.68 -10.42
CA ALA A 93 -0.32 16.85 -11.43
C ALA A 93 -1.15 15.73 -10.78
N GLU A 94 -0.60 15.08 -9.76
CA GLU A 94 -1.27 14.04 -8.99
C GLU A 94 -2.47 14.60 -8.22
N ASP A 95 -2.35 15.79 -7.63
CA ASP A 95 -3.46 16.47 -6.96
C ASP A 95 -4.60 16.79 -7.94
N ALA A 96 -4.27 17.30 -9.13
CA ALA A 96 -5.28 17.56 -10.16
C ALA A 96 -6.00 16.28 -10.61
N ALA A 97 -5.25 15.20 -10.83
CA ALA A 97 -5.81 13.90 -11.19
C ALA A 97 -6.66 13.31 -10.05
N ARG A 98 -6.20 13.39 -8.80
CA ARG A 98 -6.96 13.01 -7.60
C ARG A 98 -8.29 13.76 -7.54
N THR A 99 -8.28 15.08 -7.70
CA THR A 99 -9.50 15.90 -7.70
C THR A 99 -10.46 15.48 -8.82
N ALA A 100 -9.97 15.24 -10.04
CA ALA A 100 -10.79 14.82 -11.16
C ALA A 100 -11.45 13.45 -10.93
N VAL A 101 -10.70 12.49 -10.37
CA VAL A 101 -11.21 11.14 -10.05
C VAL A 101 -12.26 11.20 -8.96
N ILE A 102 -12.01 11.96 -7.88
CA ILE A 102 -12.99 12.14 -6.79
C ILE A 102 -14.28 12.75 -7.35
N ALA A 103 -14.19 13.84 -8.11
CA ALA A 103 -15.37 14.49 -8.70
C ALA A 103 -16.16 13.54 -9.62
N THR A 104 -15.45 12.72 -10.41
CA THR A 104 -16.07 11.70 -11.25
C THR A 104 -16.86 10.68 -10.42
N LEU A 105 -16.24 10.14 -9.37
CA LEU A 105 -16.88 9.17 -8.48
C LEU A 105 -18.06 9.78 -7.72
N GLU A 106 -17.93 11.01 -7.21
CA GLU A 106 -19.01 11.73 -6.53
C GLU A 106 -20.24 11.87 -7.45
N SER A 107 -20.02 12.30 -8.70
CA SER A 107 -21.10 12.47 -9.68
C SER A 107 -21.78 11.15 -10.09
N ALA A 108 -21.05 10.04 -10.03
CA ALA A 108 -21.54 8.72 -10.42
C ALA A 108 -22.40 8.04 -9.34
N GLY A 109 -22.39 8.55 -8.11
CA GLY A 109 -23.08 7.94 -6.97
C GLY A 109 -22.63 6.49 -6.76
N LEU A 110 -23.57 5.56 -6.53
CA LEU A 110 -23.25 4.14 -6.32
C LEU A 110 -23.03 3.36 -7.63
N THR A 111 -23.23 4.00 -8.78
CA THR A 111 -23.00 3.40 -10.11
C THR A 111 -21.67 3.86 -10.69
N VAL A 112 -20.59 3.62 -9.95
CA VAL A 112 -19.23 4.07 -10.31
C VAL A 112 -18.77 3.55 -11.69
N PRO A 113 -17.94 4.32 -12.41
CA PRO A 113 -17.23 3.80 -13.58
C PRO A 113 -16.25 2.69 -13.18
N ARG A 114 -15.76 1.95 -14.18
CA ARG A 114 -14.70 0.97 -13.96
C ARG A 114 -13.37 1.66 -13.70
N VAL A 115 -12.48 0.98 -12.99
CA VAL A 115 -11.11 1.49 -12.75
C VAL A 115 -10.40 1.82 -14.06
N GLN A 116 -10.53 0.97 -15.09
CA GLN A 116 -9.93 1.20 -16.41
C GLN A 116 -10.50 2.42 -17.16
N ASP A 117 -11.69 2.88 -16.79
CA ASP A 117 -12.37 4.03 -17.41
C ASP A 117 -12.08 5.33 -16.64
N LEU A 118 -11.37 5.25 -15.49
CA LEU A 118 -10.86 6.40 -14.77
C LEU A 118 -9.53 6.83 -15.39
N GLU A 119 -9.38 8.12 -15.68
CA GLU A 119 -8.11 8.72 -16.12
C GLU A 119 -7.14 8.86 -14.94
N ILE A 120 -6.75 7.73 -14.36
CA ILE A 120 -5.85 7.64 -13.21
C ILE A 120 -4.70 6.69 -13.52
N ASP A 121 -3.47 7.12 -13.23
CA ASP A 121 -2.34 6.22 -13.32
C ASP A 121 -2.34 5.21 -12.16
N ARG A 122 -1.65 4.10 -12.36
CA ARG A 122 -1.64 2.99 -11.41
C ARG A 122 -0.97 3.35 -10.07
N GLU A 123 0.04 4.22 -10.08
CA GLU A 123 0.73 4.61 -8.85
C GLU A 123 -0.14 5.52 -8.01
N LEU A 124 -0.80 6.49 -8.63
CA LEU A 124 -1.77 7.34 -7.97
C LEU A 124 -2.95 6.52 -7.44
N LEU A 125 -3.52 5.59 -8.21
CA LEU A 125 -4.57 4.70 -7.72
C LEU A 125 -4.13 3.96 -6.44
N HIS A 126 -2.94 3.35 -6.46
CA HIS A 126 -2.42 2.65 -5.28
C HIS A 126 -2.16 3.61 -4.10
N ALA A 127 -1.72 4.84 -4.36
CA ALA A 127 -1.51 5.85 -3.33
C ALA A 127 -2.84 6.26 -2.68
N LEU A 128 -3.88 6.51 -3.47
CA LEU A 128 -5.22 6.85 -2.98
C LEU A 128 -5.88 5.71 -2.20
N LEU A 129 -5.73 4.46 -2.67
CA LEU A 129 -6.20 3.27 -1.95
C LEU A 129 -5.49 3.11 -0.60
N ARG A 130 -4.17 3.35 -0.56
CA ARG A 130 -3.39 3.26 0.68
C ARG A 130 -3.70 4.41 1.64
N GLY A 131 -3.92 5.61 1.11
CA GLY A 131 -4.32 6.79 1.87
C GLY A 131 -5.75 6.74 2.40
N GLY A 132 -6.56 5.80 1.90
CA GLY A 132 -7.98 5.68 2.27
C GLY A 132 -8.89 6.68 1.56
N ASP A 133 -8.38 7.41 0.56
CA ASP A 133 -9.19 8.27 -0.31
C ASP A 133 -10.16 7.47 -1.17
N LEU A 134 -9.77 6.22 -1.50
CA LEU A 134 -10.56 5.26 -2.25
C LEU A 134 -10.62 3.92 -1.51
N ILE A 135 -11.73 3.21 -1.69
CA ILE A 135 -11.95 1.87 -1.18
C ILE A 135 -12.13 0.93 -2.37
N GLN A 136 -11.27 -0.07 -2.47
CA GLN A 136 -11.39 -1.11 -3.48
C GLN A 136 -12.43 -2.14 -3.05
N VAL A 137 -13.53 -2.20 -3.80
CA VAL A 137 -14.62 -3.17 -3.57
C VAL A 137 -14.41 -4.44 -4.39
N SER A 138 -13.84 -4.29 -5.59
CA SER A 138 -13.40 -5.41 -6.43
C SER A 138 -12.21 -4.97 -7.31
N GLU A 139 -11.67 -5.87 -8.12
CA GLU A 139 -10.59 -5.53 -9.06
C GLU A 139 -10.96 -4.35 -9.97
N ASP A 140 -12.23 -4.24 -10.36
CA ASP A 140 -12.71 -3.29 -11.37
C ASP A 140 -13.51 -2.11 -10.78
N LEU A 141 -13.78 -2.11 -9.46
CA LEU A 141 -14.63 -1.11 -8.81
C LEU A 141 -13.97 -0.52 -7.57
N VAL A 142 -13.84 0.81 -7.58
CA VAL A 142 -13.41 1.62 -6.45
C VAL A 142 -14.51 2.62 -6.08
N PHE A 143 -14.66 2.86 -4.79
CA PHE A 143 -15.65 3.77 -4.23
C PHE A 143 -14.99 4.77 -3.32
N LEU A 144 -15.62 5.91 -3.13
CA LEU A 144 -15.26 6.87 -2.09
C LEU A 144 -15.70 6.33 -0.72
N PRO A 145 -14.98 6.66 0.36
CA PRO A 145 -15.39 6.33 1.73
C PRO A 145 -16.84 6.71 2.04
N ALA A 146 -17.27 7.92 1.65
CA ALA A 146 -18.64 8.39 1.87
C ALA A 146 -19.71 7.54 1.15
N GLN A 147 -19.38 6.96 -0.01
CA GLN A 147 -20.29 6.06 -0.73
C GLN A 147 -20.44 4.73 0.02
N ILE A 148 -19.34 4.20 0.57
CA ILE A 148 -19.35 3.00 1.42
C ILE A 148 -20.11 3.25 2.72
N ASP A 149 -19.93 4.42 3.33
CA ASP A 149 -20.68 4.79 4.54
C ASP A 149 -22.18 4.88 4.26
N THR A 150 -22.57 5.45 3.13
CA THR A 150 -23.97 5.47 2.67
C THR A 150 -24.55 4.04 2.58
N ILE A 151 -23.76 3.10 2.06
CA ILE A 151 -24.16 1.69 1.98
C ILE A 151 -24.29 1.07 3.37
N ARG A 152 -23.29 1.27 4.24
CA ARG A 152 -23.29 0.72 5.61
C ARG A 152 -24.47 1.22 6.42
N THR A 153 -24.73 2.53 6.40
CA THR A 153 -25.88 3.13 7.08
C THR A 153 -27.19 2.66 6.47
N GLY A 154 -27.28 2.55 5.14
CA GLY A 154 -28.50 2.08 4.48
C GLY A 154 -28.85 0.61 4.74
N LEU A 155 -27.93 -0.20 5.28
CA LEU A 155 -28.24 -1.58 5.67
C LEU A 155 -29.35 -1.64 6.72
N THR A 156 -29.45 -0.66 7.62
CA THR A 156 -30.47 -0.67 8.68
C THR A 156 -31.90 -0.52 8.17
N ASP A 157 -32.06 -0.05 6.94
CA ASP A 157 -33.36 0.11 6.28
C ASP A 157 -33.82 -1.16 5.57
N LEU A 158 -32.95 -2.19 5.49
CA LEU A 158 -33.27 -3.48 4.93
C LEU A 158 -33.88 -4.42 5.99
N PRO A 159 -34.69 -5.40 5.56
CA PRO A 159 -35.03 -6.53 6.42
C PRO A 159 -33.78 -7.25 6.95
N ASN A 160 -33.85 -7.85 8.13
CA ASN A 160 -32.79 -8.71 8.65
C ASN A 160 -33.37 -10.10 8.94
N PRO A 161 -33.16 -11.11 8.06
CA PRO A 161 -32.22 -11.12 6.93
C PRO A 161 -32.77 -10.48 5.64
N PHE A 162 -31.88 -10.03 4.74
CA PHE A 162 -32.23 -9.52 3.40
C PHE A 162 -31.62 -10.35 2.26
N THR A 163 -32.24 -10.29 1.08
CA THR A 163 -31.79 -10.89 -0.18
C THR A 163 -30.97 -9.90 -1.00
N VAL A 164 -30.22 -10.41 -1.99
CA VAL A 164 -29.51 -9.55 -2.97
C VAL A 164 -30.48 -8.64 -3.73
N ALA A 165 -31.72 -9.07 -3.97
CA ALA A 165 -32.72 -8.26 -4.65
C ALA A 165 -33.14 -7.06 -3.81
N GLU A 166 -33.42 -7.27 -2.51
CA GLU A 166 -33.78 -6.18 -1.59
C GLU A 166 -32.64 -5.17 -1.43
N PHE A 167 -31.38 -5.63 -1.32
CA PHE A 167 -30.23 -4.73 -1.30
C PHE A 167 -30.12 -3.90 -2.58
N ARG A 168 -30.24 -4.56 -3.74
CA ARG A 168 -30.21 -3.90 -5.05
C ARG A 168 -31.28 -2.82 -5.16
N ASP A 169 -32.51 -3.17 -4.77
CA ASP A 169 -33.66 -2.29 -4.89
C ASP A 169 -33.57 -1.12 -3.90
N ARG A 170 -33.05 -1.34 -2.68
CA ARG A 170 -32.81 -0.28 -1.69
C ARG A 170 -31.80 0.76 -2.15
N PHE A 171 -30.73 0.34 -2.82
CA PHE A 171 -29.67 1.24 -3.30
C PHE A 171 -29.84 1.66 -4.75
N GLU A 172 -30.91 1.23 -5.42
CA GLU A 172 -31.23 1.54 -6.82
C GLU A 172 -30.09 1.25 -7.80
N ILE A 173 -29.27 0.24 -7.49
CA ILE A 173 -28.13 -0.17 -8.32
C ILE A 173 -28.47 -1.43 -9.11
N SER A 174 -27.64 -1.84 -10.07
CA SER A 174 -27.78 -3.13 -10.72
C SER A 174 -27.05 -4.24 -9.96
N ARG A 175 -27.31 -5.52 -10.31
CA ARG A 175 -26.58 -6.66 -9.72
C ARG A 175 -25.07 -6.60 -9.96
N LYS A 176 -24.62 -5.93 -11.04
CA LYS A 176 -23.21 -5.68 -11.36
C LYS A 176 -22.49 -4.97 -10.20
N TYR A 177 -23.17 -4.08 -9.50
CA TYR A 177 -22.62 -3.33 -8.36
C TYR A 177 -22.98 -3.99 -7.03
N ALA A 178 -24.22 -4.48 -6.90
CA ALA A 178 -24.70 -5.06 -5.65
C ALA A 178 -23.91 -6.30 -5.21
N VAL A 179 -23.57 -7.20 -6.13
CA VAL A 179 -22.87 -8.44 -5.77
C VAL A 179 -21.45 -8.17 -5.24
N PRO A 180 -20.59 -7.40 -5.94
CA PRO A 180 -19.26 -7.05 -5.41
C PRO A 180 -19.32 -6.29 -4.09
N LEU A 181 -20.26 -5.36 -3.91
CA LEU A 181 -20.43 -4.64 -2.64
C LEU A 181 -20.78 -5.58 -1.50
N LEU A 182 -21.70 -6.53 -1.72
CA LEU A 182 -22.06 -7.51 -0.71
C LEU A 182 -20.93 -8.49 -0.38
N GLU A 183 -20.15 -8.90 -1.39
CA GLU A 183 -18.95 -9.72 -1.17
C GLU A 183 -17.90 -8.96 -0.35
N TRP A 184 -17.71 -7.68 -0.63
CA TRP A 184 -16.83 -6.82 0.14
C TRP A 184 -17.32 -6.61 1.58
N LEU A 185 -18.62 -6.38 1.79
CA LEU A 185 -19.22 -6.28 3.13
C LEU A 185 -19.11 -7.59 3.92
N ASP A 186 -19.27 -8.73 3.25
CA ASP A 186 -19.07 -10.05 3.84
C ASP A 186 -17.60 -10.25 4.28
N ALA A 187 -16.64 -9.89 3.41
CA ALA A 187 -15.21 -9.97 3.71
C ALA A 187 -14.79 -9.01 4.84
N ALA A 188 -15.44 -7.84 4.93
CA ALA A 188 -15.28 -6.88 6.01
C ALA A 188 -16.03 -7.26 7.30
N ALA A 189 -16.68 -8.43 7.35
CA ALA A 189 -17.50 -8.90 8.46
C ALA A 189 -18.65 -7.95 8.86
N VAL A 190 -19.09 -7.08 7.94
CA VAL A 190 -20.25 -6.19 8.12
C VAL A 190 -21.54 -6.96 7.86
N THR A 191 -21.53 -7.88 6.89
CA THR A 191 -22.63 -8.79 6.63
C THR A 191 -22.20 -10.24 6.73
N LYS A 192 -23.16 -11.15 6.92
CA LYS A 192 -22.91 -12.59 6.91
C LYS A 192 -23.90 -13.28 5.98
N ARG A 193 -23.37 -13.94 4.95
CA ARG A 193 -24.16 -14.73 4.00
C ARG A 193 -24.59 -16.07 4.60
N SER A 194 -25.88 -16.39 4.45
CA SER A 194 -26.48 -17.69 4.74
C SER A 194 -27.41 -18.09 3.59
N GLY A 195 -26.96 -18.99 2.72
CA GLY A 195 -27.69 -19.34 1.49
C GLY A 195 -27.90 -18.13 0.56
N ASN A 196 -29.17 -17.76 0.36
CA ASN A 196 -29.59 -16.67 -0.53
C ASN A 196 -29.83 -15.33 0.20
N VAL A 197 -29.62 -15.30 1.51
CA VAL A 197 -29.83 -14.10 2.33
C VAL A 197 -28.57 -13.70 3.10
N ARG A 198 -28.59 -12.48 3.63
CA ARG A 198 -27.54 -11.90 4.49
C ARG A 198 -28.16 -11.28 5.74
N THR A 199 -27.40 -11.32 6.82
CA THR A 199 -27.66 -10.58 8.05
C THR A 199 -26.57 -9.55 8.25
N TYR A 200 -26.87 -8.44 8.92
CA TYR A 200 -25.92 -7.42 9.38
C TYR A 200 -26.08 -7.22 10.90
#